data_AF-A0A7S2D9T0-F1
#
_entry.id   AF-A0A7S2D9T0-F1
#
_cell.length_a   1.000
_cell.length_b   1.000
_cell.length_c   1.000
_cell.angle_alpha   90.00
_cell.angle_beta   90.00
_cell.angle_gamma   90.00
#
_symmetry.space_group_name_H-M   'P 1'
#
loop_
_entity.id
_entity.type
_entity.pdbx_description
1 polymer ?
#
loop_
_entity_poly.entity_id
_entity_poly.type
_entity_poly.pdbx_seq_one_letter_code
_entity_poly.pdbx_strand_id
1 'polypeptide(L)'
;RDVKSRIALDNAVSALLTLAKEKPALCPQDVQAWEVVISRLPLREDVEEAKKVHETVIDLVLEDHPGLLGGPSRQNLGKVLSVLAEVYHVEAICKREMEEKILKVFRSLPVEVLKGLASGFTEKQQKKIEKMLSGDAAVASHGG
;
A
#
# COMPACT_ATOMS: atom_id res chain seq x y z
N ARG A 1 -5.14 2.43 23.30
CA ARG A 1 -5.29 1.01 22.89
C ARG A 1 -4.01 0.28 23.29
N ASP A 2 -4.12 -0.94 23.82
CA ASP A 2 -2.98 -1.78 24.18
C ASP A 2 -2.22 -2.28 22.93
N VAL A 3 -0.91 -2.53 23.03
CA VAL A 3 -0.05 -2.99 21.92
C VAL A 3 -0.56 -4.33 21.37
N LYS A 4 -0.95 -5.27 22.25
CA LYS A 4 -1.44 -6.59 21.83
C LYS A 4 -2.72 -6.48 21.03
N SER A 5 -3.59 -5.53 21.39
CA SER A 5 -4.83 -5.28 20.64
C SER A 5 -4.55 -4.74 19.23
N ARG A 6 -3.46 -3.99 19.02
CA ARG A 6 -3.10 -3.50 17.68
C ARG A 6 -2.44 -4.59 16.84
N ILE A 7 -1.59 -5.42 17.43
CA ILE A 7 -1.05 -6.63 16.78
C ILE A 7 -2.20 -7.53 16.32
N ALA A 8 -3.17 -7.81 17.19
CA ALA A 8 -4.34 -8.61 16.84
C ALA A 8 -5.17 -7.99 15.69
N LEU A 9 -5.24 -6.65 15.64
CA LEU A 9 -5.91 -5.94 14.55
C LEU A 9 -5.15 -6.08 13.23
N ASP A 10 -3.83 -5.93 13.22
CA ASP A 10 -2.99 -6.10 12.03
C ASP A 10 -3.16 -7.53 11.44
N ASN A 11 -3.13 -8.54 12.31
CA ASN A 11 -3.37 -9.94 11.93
C ASN A 11 -4.79 -10.14 11.35
N ALA A 12 -5.81 -9.53 11.94
CA ALA A 12 -7.18 -9.62 11.44
C ALA A 12 -7.34 -8.97 10.07
N VAL A 13 -6.68 -7.83 9.84
CA VAL A 13 -6.67 -7.14 8.53
C VAL A 13 -5.94 -7.99 7.48
N SER A 14 -4.82 -8.61 7.84
CA SER A 14 -4.09 -9.54 6.96
C SER A 14 -4.98 -10.71 6.54
N ALA A 15 -5.64 -11.38 7.50
CA ALA A 15 -6.56 -12.48 7.22
C ALA A 15 -7.73 -12.04 6.32
N LEU A 16 -8.28 -10.84 6.56
CA LEU A 16 -9.36 -10.30 5.74
C LEU A 16 -8.91 -10.00 4.30
N LEU A 17 -7.71 -9.44 4.12
CA LEU A 17 -7.12 -9.22 2.79
C LEU A 17 -6.97 -10.55 2.03
N THR A 18 -6.42 -11.56 2.69
CA THR A 18 -6.27 -12.90 2.11
C THR A 18 -7.64 -13.49 1.73
N LEU A 19 -8.64 -13.39 2.61
CA LEU A 19 -9.99 -13.87 2.32
C LEU A 19 -10.61 -13.13 1.12
N ALA A 20 -10.51 -11.80 1.09
CA ALA A 20 -11.07 -10.97 0.01
C ALA A 20 -10.38 -11.22 -1.34
N LYS A 21 -9.08 -11.51 -1.33
CA LYS A 21 -8.29 -11.84 -2.52
C LYS A 21 -8.58 -13.25 -3.04
N GLU A 22 -8.48 -14.26 -2.17
CA GLU A 22 -8.46 -15.66 -2.59
C GLU A 22 -9.85 -16.32 -2.60
N LYS A 23 -10.74 -15.88 -1.70
CA LYS A 23 -12.05 -16.49 -1.49
C LYS A 23 -13.14 -15.41 -1.33
N PRO A 24 -13.30 -14.50 -2.31
CA PRO A 24 -14.26 -13.40 -2.21
C PRO A 24 -15.71 -13.87 -1.97
N ALA A 25 -16.07 -15.07 -2.46
CA ALA A 25 -17.39 -15.68 -2.23
C ALA A 25 -17.66 -16.06 -0.76
N LEU A 26 -16.62 -16.16 0.07
CA LEU A 26 -16.74 -16.41 1.51
C LEU A 26 -16.76 -15.12 2.34
N CYS A 27 -16.51 -13.96 1.73
CA CYS A 27 -16.71 -12.69 2.40
C CYS A 27 -18.20 -12.45 2.63
N PRO A 28 -18.63 -12.04 3.85
CA PRO A 28 -20.01 -11.64 4.08
C PRO A 28 -20.45 -10.54 3.12
N GLN A 29 -21.63 -10.68 2.52
CA GLN A 29 -22.12 -9.76 1.48
C GLN A 29 -22.38 -8.34 2.01
N ASP A 30 -22.64 -8.21 3.30
CA ASP A 30 -22.85 -6.96 4.03
C ASP A 30 -21.53 -6.28 4.45
N VAL A 31 -20.39 -6.97 4.29
CA VAL A 31 -19.07 -6.45 4.65
C VAL A 31 -18.33 -6.01 3.39
N GLN A 32 -18.05 -4.71 3.31
CA GLN A 32 -17.15 -4.15 2.30
C GLN A 32 -15.69 -4.47 2.66
N ALA A 33 -15.29 -5.73 2.45
CA ALA A 33 -14.00 -6.25 2.91
C ALA A 33 -12.80 -5.40 2.45
N TRP A 34 -12.78 -5.01 1.17
CA TRP A 34 -11.73 -4.15 0.61
C TRP A 34 -11.67 -2.77 1.28
N GLU A 35 -12.82 -2.13 1.48
CA GLU A 35 -12.88 -0.82 2.15
C GLU A 35 -12.40 -0.91 3.60
N VAL A 36 -12.77 -1.99 4.30
CA VAL A 36 -12.29 -2.26 5.65
C VAL A 36 -10.77 -2.42 5.66
N VAL A 37 -10.19 -3.24 4.78
CA VAL A 37 -8.74 -3.42 4.66
C VAL A 37 -8.04 -2.08 4.40
N ILE A 38 -8.47 -1.35 3.37
CA ILE A 38 -7.87 -0.08 2.95
C ILE A 38 -7.97 0.97 4.06
N SER A 39 -9.04 0.97 4.86
CA SER A 39 -9.20 1.87 6.01
C SER A 39 -8.24 1.61 7.16
N ARG A 40 -7.59 0.45 7.20
CA ARG A 40 -6.65 0.05 8.25
C ARG A 40 -5.18 0.12 7.83
N LEU A 41 -4.90 0.34 6.55
CA LEU A 41 -3.55 0.54 6.07
C LEU A 41 -3.01 1.93 6.42
N PRO A 42 -1.69 2.09 6.64
CA PRO A 42 -0.69 1.01 6.69
C PRO A 42 -0.72 0.22 8.01
N LEU A 43 -0.39 -1.07 7.94
CA LEU A 43 -0.10 -1.89 9.13
C LEU A 43 1.29 -1.57 9.69
N ARG A 44 1.48 -1.67 11.01
CA ARG A 44 2.70 -1.18 11.66
C ARG A 44 3.16 -1.97 12.88
N GLU A 45 2.24 -2.64 13.55
CA GLU A 45 2.46 -3.14 14.90
C GLU A 45 2.87 -4.61 14.86
N ASP A 46 2.24 -5.40 13.98
CA ASP A 46 2.78 -6.69 13.58
C ASP A 46 3.65 -6.52 12.34
N VAL A 47 4.97 -6.48 12.54
CA VAL A 47 5.94 -6.23 11.46
C VAL A 47 5.92 -7.32 10.39
N GLU A 48 5.68 -8.58 10.77
CA GLU A 48 5.66 -9.69 9.81
C GLU A 48 4.40 -9.65 8.95
N GLU A 49 3.25 -9.39 9.56
CA GLU A 49 2.01 -9.20 8.80
C GLU A 49 2.03 -7.91 7.98
N ALA A 50 2.63 -6.84 8.50
CA ALA A 50 2.81 -5.61 7.74
C ALA A 50 3.62 -5.84 6.46
N LYS A 51 4.72 -6.60 6.50
CA LYS A 51 5.49 -6.92 5.29
C LYS A 51 4.63 -7.63 4.25
N LYS A 52 3.97 -8.72 4.65
CA LYS A 52 3.12 -9.54 3.77
C LYS A 52 1.98 -8.74 3.14
N VAL A 53 1.30 -7.95 3.96
CA VAL A 53 0.15 -7.15 3.53
C VAL A 53 0.56 -6.07 2.56
N HIS A 54 1.62 -5.30 2.85
CA HIS A 54 2.05 -4.24 1.92
C HIS A 54 2.61 -4.83 0.62
N GLU A 55 3.32 -5.97 0.67
CA GLU A 55 3.75 -6.66 -0.55
C GLU A 55 2.55 -7.11 -1.40
N THR A 56 1.56 -7.72 -0.76
CA THR A 56 0.31 -8.12 -1.43
C THR A 56 -0.42 -6.93 -2.03
N VAL A 57 -0.50 -5.80 -1.32
CA VAL A 57 -1.12 -4.56 -1.82
C VAL A 57 -0.37 -4.04 -3.05
N ILE A 58 0.97 -4.04 -3.03
CA ILE A 58 1.77 -3.60 -4.18
C ILE A 58 1.52 -4.49 -5.40
N ASP A 59 1.54 -5.81 -5.22
CA ASP A 59 1.29 -6.76 -6.30
C ASP A 59 -0.12 -6.58 -6.88
N LEU A 60 -1.14 -6.41 -6.03
CA LEU A 60 -2.52 -6.14 -6.46
C LEU A 60 -2.68 -4.80 -7.22
N VAL A 61 -1.88 -3.78 -6.89
CA VAL A 61 -1.86 -2.52 -7.67
C VAL A 61 -1.24 -2.75 -9.04
N LEU A 62 -0.14 -3.50 -9.11
CA LEU A 62 0.52 -3.84 -10.39
C LEU A 62 -0.37 -4.71 -11.28
N GLU A 63 -1.26 -5.52 -10.68
CA GLU A 63 -2.26 -6.34 -11.35
C GLU A 63 -3.55 -5.57 -11.74
N ASP A 64 -3.65 -4.28 -11.41
CA ASP A 64 -4.86 -3.46 -11.58
C ASP A 64 -6.10 -4.09 -10.92
N HIS A 65 -5.93 -4.68 -9.73
CA HIS A 65 -6.97 -5.51 -9.12
C HIS A 65 -8.22 -4.67 -8.74
N PRO A 66 -9.41 -4.96 -9.31
CA PRO A 66 -10.57 -4.10 -9.18
C PRO A 66 -11.10 -4.01 -7.75
N GLY A 67 -10.96 -5.07 -6.95
CA GLY A 67 -11.35 -5.03 -5.54
C GLY A 67 -10.54 -4.03 -4.72
N LEU A 68 -9.23 -3.97 -4.93
CA LEU A 68 -8.34 -3.09 -4.19
C LEU A 68 -8.48 -1.64 -4.67
N LEU A 69 -8.58 -1.45 -5.99
CA LEU A 69 -8.65 -0.11 -6.58
C LEU A 69 -10.04 0.51 -6.50
N GLY A 70 -11.07 -0.26 -6.12
CA GLY A 70 -12.44 0.25 -5.99
C GLY A 70 -13.16 0.35 -7.34
N GLY A 71 -13.02 -0.68 -8.17
CA GLY A 71 -13.71 -0.84 -9.45
C GLY A 71 -13.09 -0.04 -10.60
N PRO A 72 -13.83 0.11 -11.73
CA PRO A 72 -13.32 0.75 -12.95
C PRO A 72 -12.92 2.22 -12.78
N SER A 73 -13.51 2.92 -11.81
CA SER A 73 -13.18 4.32 -11.49
C SER A 73 -11.89 4.46 -10.69
N ARG A 74 -11.33 3.36 -10.19
CA ARG A 74 -10.14 3.32 -9.33
C ARG A 74 -10.24 4.28 -8.13
N GLN A 75 -11.41 4.40 -7.51
CA GLN A 75 -11.69 5.38 -6.45
C GLN A 75 -10.73 5.27 -5.25
N ASN A 76 -10.15 4.09 -5.00
CA ASN A 76 -9.25 3.85 -3.87
C ASN A 76 -7.77 4.12 -4.21
N LEU A 77 -7.44 4.38 -5.47
CA LEU A 77 -6.05 4.50 -5.93
C LEU A 77 -5.28 5.56 -5.14
N GLY A 78 -5.84 6.75 -4.92
CA GLY A 78 -5.17 7.81 -4.15
C GLY A 78 -4.80 7.38 -2.74
N LYS A 79 -5.71 6.69 -2.05
CA LYS A 79 -5.46 6.21 -0.68
C LYS A 79 -4.40 5.10 -0.66
N VAL A 80 -4.44 4.18 -1.62
CA VAL A 80 -3.44 3.12 -1.75
C VAL A 80 -2.06 3.71 -2.04
N LEU A 81 -1.95 4.67 -2.96
CA LEU A 81 -0.67 5.35 -3.24
C LEU A 81 -0.15 6.13 -2.03
N SER A 82 -1.03 6.77 -1.26
CA SER A 82 -0.67 7.42 0.00
C SER A 82 -0.01 6.43 0.98
N VAL A 83 -0.60 5.23 1.12
CA VAL A 83 -0.06 4.14 1.94
C VAL A 83 1.31 3.69 1.43
N LEU A 84 1.48 3.46 0.13
CA LEU A 84 2.75 3.03 -0.46
C LEU A 84 3.86 4.08 -0.27
N ALA A 85 3.53 5.36 -0.48
CA ALA A 85 4.45 6.46 -0.19
C ALA A 85 4.80 6.54 1.31
N GLU A 86 3.87 6.19 2.19
CA GLU A 86 4.11 6.21 3.63
C GLU A 86 5.08 5.11 4.08
N VAL A 87 4.92 3.88 3.57
CA VAL A 87 5.76 2.73 3.94
C VAL A 87 7.11 2.68 3.22
N TYR A 88 7.27 3.37 2.08
CA TYR A 88 8.54 3.46 1.38
C TYR A 88 9.64 4.04 2.28
N HIS A 89 10.79 3.36 2.37
CA HIS A 89 11.90 3.63 3.32
C HIS A 89 11.57 3.45 4.80
N VAL A 90 10.51 2.74 5.17
CA VAL A 90 10.32 2.30 6.57
C VAL A 90 11.09 1.00 6.77
N GLU A 91 12.32 1.10 7.28
CA GLU A 91 13.29 -0.02 7.35
C GLU A 91 12.74 -1.32 7.96
N ALA A 92 11.87 -1.23 8.97
CA ALA A 92 11.27 -2.40 9.60
C ALA A 92 10.32 -3.18 8.67
N ILE A 93 9.71 -2.53 7.69
CA ILE A 93 8.63 -3.07 6.84
C ILE A 93 9.05 -3.16 5.37
N CYS A 94 9.64 -2.11 4.83
CA CYS A 94 9.95 -1.96 3.42
C CYS A 94 11.43 -2.29 3.16
N LYS A 95 11.68 -3.51 2.68
CA LYS A 95 13.00 -3.93 2.20
C LYS A 95 13.19 -3.49 0.74
N ARG A 96 14.44 -3.54 0.27
CA ARG A 96 14.84 -3.14 -1.09
C ARG A 96 13.93 -3.69 -2.21
N GLU A 97 13.57 -4.97 -2.18
CA GLU A 97 12.69 -5.58 -3.19
C GLU A 97 11.29 -4.94 -3.20
N MET A 98 10.76 -4.60 -2.02
CA MET A 98 9.49 -3.88 -1.90
C MET A 98 9.61 -2.45 -2.40
N GLU A 99 10.72 -1.77 -2.10
CA GLU A 99 11.00 -0.41 -2.61
C GLU A 99 11.03 -0.40 -4.14
N GLU A 100 11.69 -1.37 -4.77
CA GLU A 100 11.74 -1.52 -6.23
C GLU A 100 10.35 -1.71 -6.83
N LYS A 101 9.49 -2.54 -6.20
CA LYS A 101 8.10 -2.71 -6.63
C LYS A 101 7.27 -1.42 -6.42
N ILE A 102 7.44 -0.70 -5.33
CA ILE A 102 6.78 0.60 -5.09
C ILE A 102 7.19 1.60 -6.17
N LEU A 103 8.49 1.69 -6.50
CA LEU A 103 8.99 2.54 -7.59
C LEU A 103 8.35 2.16 -8.92
N LYS A 104 8.21 0.86 -9.21
CA LYS A 104 7.52 0.36 -10.41
C LYS A 104 6.07 0.82 -10.45
N VAL A 105 5.35 0.79 -9.32
CA VAL A 105 3.95 1.29 -9.23
C VAL A 105 3.88 2.78 -9.58
N PHE A 106 4.71 3.62 -8.96
CA PHE A 106 4.64 5.07 -9.21
C PHE A 106 5.07 5.42 -10.65
N ARG A 107 6.05 4.72 -11.21
CA ARG A 107 6.54 4.94 -12.57
C ARG A 107 5.62 4.40 -13.67
N SER A 108 4.73 3.45 -13.36
CA SER A 108 3.77 2.93 -14.34
C SER A 108 2.54 3.80 -14.51
N LEU A 109 2.28 4.72 -13.57
CA LEU A 109 1.12 5.61 -13.61
C LEU A 109 1.39 6.86 -14.45
N PRO A 110 0.42 7.33 -15.25
CA PRO A 110 0.51 8.61 -15.93
C PRO A 110 0.70 9.77 -14.94
N VAL A 111 1.54 10.73 -15.30
CA VAL A 111 1.85 11.89 -14.44
C VAL A 111 0.58 12.69 -14.12
N GLU A 112 -0.36 12.76 -15.05
CA GLU A 112 -1.64 13.45 -14.92
C GLU A 112 -2.50 12.82 -13.83
N VAL A 113 -2.48 11.48 -13.71
CA VAL A 113 -3.19 10.75 -12.65
C VAL A 113 -2.60 11.11 -11.29
N LEU A 114 -1.27 11.11 -11.17
CA LEU A 114 -0.59 11.47 -9.92
C LEU A 114 -0.83 12.94 -9.53
N LYS A 115 -0.83 13.86 -10.50
CA LYS A 115 -1.19 15.27 -10.28
C LYS A 115 -2.64 15.42 -9.82
N GLY A 116 -3.58 14.68 -10.43
CA GLY A 116 -4.99 14.69 -10.02
C GLY A 116 -5.22 14.17 -8.60
N LEU A 117 -4.34 13.29 -8.11
CA LEU A 117 -4.39 12.74 -6.75
C LEU A 117 -3.55 13.54 -5.73
N ALA A 118 -2.76 14.52 -6.18
CA ALA A 118 -1.78 15.21 -5.35
C ALA A 118 -2.40 15.88 -4.11
N SER A 119 -3.62 16.40 -4.20
CA SER A 119 -4.33 17.01 -3.05
C SER A 119 -4.65 16.02 -1.93
N GLY A 120 -4.65 14.71 -2.23
CA GLY A 120 -4.83 13.64 -1.25
C GLY A 120 -3.53 13.22 -0.54
N PHE A 121 -2.39 13.76 -0.96
CA PHE A 121 -1.08 13.46 -0.37
C PHE A 121 -0.63 14.60 0.54
N THR A 122 0.03 14.25 1.64
CA THR A 122 0.77 15.21 2.47
C THR A 122 1.98 15.77 1.71
N GLU A 123 2.48 16.96 2.08
CA GLU A 123 3.69 17.52 1.46
C GLU A 123 4.89 16.57 1.51
N LYS A 124 5.02 15.81 2.62
CA LYS A 124 6.07 14.80 2.77
C LYS A 124 5.93 13.67 1.75
N GLN A 125 4.70 13.21 1.51
CA GLN A 125 4.44 12.19 0.49
C GLN A 125 4.66 12.74 -0.91
N GLN A 126 4.20 13.95 -1.22
CA GLN A 126 4.42 14.58 -2.54
C GLN A 126 5.91 14.67 -2.86
N LYS A 127 6.73 15.22 -1.96
CA LYS A 127 8.20 15.29 -2.14
C LYS A 127 8.83 13.91 -2.33
N LYS A 128 8.32 12.90 -1.62
CA LYS A 128 8.83 11.53 -1.75
C LYS A 128 8.46 10.94 -3.11
N ILE A 129 7.23 11.12 -3.58
CA ILE A 129 6.76 10.67 -4.90
C ILE A 129 7.54 11.38 -6.01
N GLU A 130 7.76 12.70 -5.91
CA GLU A 130 8.59 13.45 -6.86
C GLU A 130 10.00 12.84 -6.99
N LYS A 131 10.65 12.50 -5.87
CA LYS A 131 11.96 11.83 -5.87
C LYS A 131 11.93 10.43 -6.50
N MET A 132 10.85 9.65 -6.29
CA MET A 132 10.68 8.34 -6.93
C MET A 132 10.63 8.45 -8.47
N LEU A 133 10.00 9.52 -8.97
CA LEU A 133 9.80 9.79 -10.39
C LEU A 133 11.01 10.44 -11.07
N SER A 134 11.75 11.31 -10.37
CA SER A 134 12.91 12.02 -10.94
C SER A 134 14.15 11.13 -11.10
N GLY A 135 14.12 9.88 -10.63
CA GLY A 135 15.27 8.97 -10.67
C GLY A 135 16.27 9.19 -9.54
N ASP A 136 16.11 10.25 -8.74
CA ASP A 136 16.88 10.54 -7.52
C ASP A 136 16.40 9.74 -6.30
N ALA A 137 15.63 8.66 -6.51
CA ALA A 137 15.51 7.59 -5.54
C ALA A 137 16.88 6.91 -5.43
N ALA A 138 17.79 7.58 -4.72
CA ALA A 138 19.19 7.25 -4.64
C ALA A 138 19.32 5.76 -4.37
N VAL A 139 20.10 5.13 -5.25
CA VAL A 139 20.98 4.02 -4.94
C VAL A 139 21.63 4.32 -3.58
N ALA A 140 21.00 3.87 -2.50
CA ALA A 140 21.60 3.89 -1.18
C ALA A 140 22.66 2.78 -1.19
N SER A 141 23.82 3.13 -1.75
CA SER A 141 25.08 2.45 -1.60
C SER A 141 25.31 2.16 -0.11
N HIS A 142 25.08 0.91 0.31
CA HIS A 142 25.83 0.36 1.44
C HIS A 142 27.22 0.02 0.91
N GLY A 143 28.10 1.03 0.93
CA GLY A 143 29.53 0.81 1.04
C GLY A 143 29.86 0.57 2.51
N GLY A 144 30.49 -0.57 2.78
CA GLY A 144 30.91 -1.04 4.10
C GLY A 144 31.16 -2.53 4.06
#